data_AF-A0A950CTF0-F1
#
_entry.id   AF-A0A950CTF0-F1
#
_cell.length_a   1.000
_cell.length_b   1.000
_cell.length_c   1.000
_cell.angle_alpha   90.00
_cell.angle_beta   90.00
_cell.angle_gamma   90.00
#
_symmetry.space_group_name_H-M   'P 1'
#
loop_
_entity.id
_entity.type
_entity.pdbx_description
1 polymer ?
#
loop_
_entity_poly.entity_id
_entity_poly.type
_entity_poly.pdbx_seq_one_letter_code
_entity_poly.pdbx_strand_id
1 'polypeptide(L)'
;MSGINIAFFGSSLVSAYWNGAATYYRGLLHALSDRGHRIRFYEPDAYDRQQHRDISDPDWAQVIIYSADGFDEVSRAVEDAGNADLIVK
;
A
#
# COMPACT_ATOMS: atom_id res chain seq x y z
N MET A 1 2.75 19.58 12.76
CA MET A 1 2.52 18.28 13.45
C MET A 1 3.68 17.37 13.10
N SER A 2 4.17 16.54 14.03
CA SER A 2 5.14 15.49 13.68
C SER A 2 4.41 14.43 12.85
N GLY A 3 4.94 14.12 11.67
CA GLY A 3 4.48 13.00 10.85
C GLY A 3 4.63 11.66 11.58
N ILE A 4 3.82 10.68 11.20
CA ILE A 4 3.90 9.31 11.71
C ILE A 4 4.04 8.34 10.53
N ASN A 5 4.51 7.13 10.79
CA ASN A 5 4.61 6.05 9.82
C ASN A 5 3.31 5.24 9.81
N ILE A 6 2.67 5.12 8.65
CA ILE A 6 1.40 4.41 8.48
C ILE A 6 1.60 3.26 7.49
N ALA A 7 1.22 2.05 7.91
CA ALA A 7 1.21 0.86 7.08
C ALA A 7 -0.22 0.56 6.61
N PHE A 8 -0.46 0.60 5.31
CA PHE A 8 -1.73 0.24 4.69
C PHE A 8 -1.63 -1.14 4.04
N PHE A 9 -2.62 -2.00 4.25
CA PHE A 9 -2.75 -3.26 3.53
C PHE A 9 -3.96 -3.20 2.61
N GLY A 10 -3.75 -3.13 1.30
CA GLY A 10 -4.82 -2.99 0.32
C GLY A 10 -4.71 -3.99 -0.83
N SER A 11 -5.72 -3.98 -1.70
CA SER A 11 -5.80 -4.84 -2.90
C SER A 11 -4.79 -4.45 -3.97
N SER A 12 -4.65 -3.16 -4.25
CA SER A 12 -3.56 -2.53 -5.02
C SER A 12 -3.73 -1.01 -5.00
N LEU A 13 -2.64 -0.28 -4.93
CA LEU A 13 -2.54 1.16 -5.10
C LEU A 13 -2.25 1.53 -6.56
N VAL A 14 -1.37 0.75 -7.19
CA VAL A 14 -0.83 1.01 -8.53
C VAL A 14 -1.69 0.45 -9.67
N SER A 15 -2.69 -0.38 -9.36
CA SER A 15 -3.65 -0.91 -10.31
C SER A 15 -5.11 -0.72 -9.85
N ALA A 16 -5.90 -0.02 -10.66
CA ALA A 16 -7.35 0.07 -10.55
C ALA A 16 -8.09 -1.07 -11.26
N TYR A 17 -7.37 -2.03 -11.87
CA TYR A 17 -7.95 -3.16 -12.59
C TYR A 17 -8.77 -4.04 -11.64
N TRP A 18 -10.09 -4.10 -11.89
CA TRP A 18 -11.09 -4.70 -11.00
C TRP A 18 -10.90 -4.28 -9.52
N ASN A 19 -10.51 -3.02 -9.31
CA ASN A 19 -10.14 -2.48 -8.01
C ASN A 19 -10.51 -0.99 -7.91
N GLY A 20 -11.81 -0.71 -7.80
CA GLY A 20 -12.30 0.66 -7.65
C GLY A 20 -11.78 1.38 -6.38
N ALA A 21 -11.29 0.61 -5.39
CA ALA A 21 -10.71 1.16 -4.17
C ALA A 21 -9.41 1.95 -4.40
N ALA A 22 -8.66 1.63 -5.47
CA ALA A 22 -7.42 2.33 -5.82
C ALA A 22 -7.62 3.85 -5.89
N THR A 23 -8.74 4.31 -6.45
CA THR A 23 -9.06 5.74 -6.56
C THR A 23 -9.18 6.41 -5.19
N TYR A 24 -9.81 5.75 -4.22
CA TYR A 24 -9.96 6.29 -2.86
C TYR A 24 -8.63 6.28 -2.10
N TYR A 25 -7.84 5.21 -2.24
CA TYR A 25 -6.51 5.15 -1.64
C TYR A 25 -5.63 6.30 -2.13
N ARG A 26 -5.58 6.55 -3.44
CA ARG A 26 -4.75 7.63 -4.01
C ARG A 26 -5.06 9.00 -3.40
N GLY A 27 -6.34 9.37 -3.33
CA GLY A 27 -6.74 10.66 -2.74
C GLY A 27 -6.42 10.75 -1.24
N LEU A 28 -6.74 9.70 -0.48
CA LEU A 28 -6.50 9.65 0.96
C LEU A 28 -5.00 9.71 1.30
N LEU A 29 -4.21 8.86 0.65
CA LEU A 29 -2.78 8.71 0.93
C LEU A 29 -2.00 9.95 0.50
N HIS A 30 -2.33 10.54 -0.66
CA HIS A 30 -1.77 11.84 -1.05
C HIS A 30 -2.04 12.91 0.02
N ALA A 31 -3.29 13.02 0.48
CA ALA A 31 -3.66 14.01 1.49
C ALA A 31 -3.00 13.75 2.87
N LEU A 32 -2.73 12.49 3.22
CA LEU A 32 -1.96 12.14 4.43
C LEU A 32 -0.48 12.48 4.27
N SER A 33 0.10 12.21 3.10
CA SER A 33 1.48 12.57 2.79
C SER A 33 1.72 14.08 2.85
N ASP A 34 0.80 14.88 2.28
CA ASP A 34 0.82 16.36 2.36
C ASP A 34 0.82 16.89 3.81
N ARG A 35 0.29 16.10 4.76
CA ARG A 35 0.28 16.43 6.20
C ARG A 35 1.55 15.97 6.92
N GLY A 36 2.51 15.39 6.20
CA GLY A 36 3.80 14.93 6.70
C GLY A 36 3.84 13.46 7.11
N HIS A 37 2.79 12.67 6.85
CA HIS A 37 2.79 11.24 7.19
C HIS A 37 3.58 10.42 6.16
N ARG A 38 4.27 9.38 6.62
CA ARG A 38 5.04 8.46 5.77
C ARG A 38 4.23 7.20 5.56
N ILE A 39 4.07 6.78 4.32
CA ILE A 39 3.14 5.72 3.95
C ILE A 39 3.89 4.55 3.35
N ARG A 40 3.65 3.35 3.89
CA ARG A 40 3.95 2.06 3.25
C ARG A 40 2.63 1.41 2.86
N PHE A 41 2.48 1.02 1.60
CA PHE A 41 1.30 0.35 1.08
C PHE A 41 1.68 -1.07 0.65
N TYR A 42 1.21 -2.06 1.40
CA TYR A 42 1.39 -3.47 1.11
C TYR A 42 0.24 -3.95 0.23
N GLU A 43 0.58 -4.50 -0.93
CA GLU A 43 -0.39 -5.12 -1.84
C GLU A 43 0.07 -6.51 -2.28
N PRO A 44 -0.86 -7.48 -2.40
CA PRO A 44 -0.53 -8.78 -2.92
C PRO A 44 -0.31 -8.74 -4.43
N ASP A 45 0.65 -9.52 -4.95
CA ASP A 45 0.68 -9.88 -6.36
C ASP A 45 -0.44 -10.90 -6.65
N ALA A 46 -1.63 -10.38 -6.97
CA ALA A 46 -2.82 -11.18 -7.19
C ALA A 46 -3.70 -10.58 -8.30
N TYR A 47 -4.49 -11.47 -8.94
CA TYR A 47 -5.49 -11.10 -9.95
C TYR A 47 -4.92 -10.28 -11.12
N ASP A 48 -3.68 -10.57 -11.52
CA ASP A 48 -2.93 -9.90 -12.60
C ASP A 48 -2.79 -8.38 -12.44
N ARG A 49 -2.95 -7.85 -11.22
CA ARG A 49 -2.90 -6.39 -11.00
C ARG A 49 -1.54 -5.78 -11.30
N GLN A 50 -0.45 -6.51 -11.05
CA GLN A 50 0.89 -6.04 -11.42
C GLN A 50 1.09 -5.95 -12.95
N GLN A 51 0.37 -6.75 -13.73
CA GLN A 51 0.39 -6.65 -15.20
C GLN A 51 -0.47 -5.50 -15.71
N HIS A 52 -1.43 -5.03 -14.91
CA HIS A 52 -2.38 -3.96 -15.24
C HIS A 52 -2.15 -2.70 -14.38
N ARG A 53 -0.89 -2.37 -14.09
CA ARG A 53 -0.54 -1.13 -13.40
C ARG A 53 -0.91 0.07 -14.27
N ASP A 54 -1.69 0.98 -13.73
CA ASP A 54 -2.13 2.21 -14.42
C ASP A 54 -1.37 3.45 -13.95
N ILE A 55 -0.56 3.34 -12.90
CA ILE A 55 0.37 4.39 -12.45
C ILE A 55 1.76 3.81 -12.12
N SER A 56 2.79 4.66 -12.21
CA SER A 56 4.10 4.40 -11.61
C SER A 56 4.03 4.45 -10.08
N ASP A 57 5.08 3.97 -9.40
CA ASP A 57 5.18 4.13 -7.95
C ASP A 57 5.14 5.63 -7.59
N PRO A 58 4.19 6.05 -6.74
CA PRO A 58 4.09 7.43 -6.34
C PRO A 58 5.20 7.82 -5.35
N ASP A 59 5.58 9.09 -5.34
CA ASP A 59 6.51 9.66 -4.35
C ASP A 59 5.89 9.79 -2.95
N TRP A 60 4.56 9.85 -2.86
CA TRP A 60 3.82 9.99 -1.60
C TRP A 60 3.54 8.66 -0.86
N ALA A 61 3.87 7.49 -1.44
CA ALA A 61 3.75 6.20 -0.76
C ALA A 61 4.77 5.17 -1.29
N GLN A 62 5.40 4.42 -0.38
CA GLN A 62 6.22 3.28 -0.74
C GLN A 62 5.31 2.06 -0.99
N VAL A 63 5.31 1.53 -2.21
CA VAL A 63 4.56 0.32 -2.58
C VAL A 63 5.41 -0.91 -2.30
N ILE A 64 4.86 -1.86 -1.56
CA ILE A 64 5.51 -3.12 -1.20
C ILE A 64 4.62 -4.25 -1.72
N ILE A 65 5.14 -4.98 -2.69
CA ILE A 65 4.45 -6.11 -3.30
C ILE A 65 4.87 -7.37 -2.55
N TYR A 66 3.91 -8.20 -2.16
CA TYR A 66 4.18 -9.52 -1.58
C TYR A 66 3.41 -10.59 -2.36
N SER A 67 3.97 -11.79 -2.44
CA SER A 67 3.36 -12.94 -3.10
C SER A 67 2.02 -13.30 -2.44
N ALA A 68 1.01 -13.54 -3.27
CA ALA A 68 -0.27 -14.10 -2.82
C ALA A 68 -0.22 -15.62 -2.61
N ASP A 69 0.89 -16.26 -2.99
CA ASP A 69 1.09 -17.70 -2.86
C ASP A 69 1.68 -18.05 -1.50
N GLY A 70 0.88 -18.70 -0.66
CA GLY A 70 1.29 -19.13 0.68
C GLY A 70 1.29 -18.00 1.71
N PHE A 71 1.93 -18.26 2.86
CA PHE A 71 1.87 -17.35 4.03
C PHE A 71 3.19 -16.64 4.34
N ASP A 72 4.30 -17.06 3.75
CA ASP A 72 5.63 -16.60 4.18
C ASP A 72 5.83 -15.09 3.92
N GLU A 73 5.46 -14.62 2.72
CA GLU A 73 5.68 -13.20 2.37
C GLU A 73 4.69 -12.26 3.05
N VAL A 74 3.42 -12.67 3.20
CA VAL A 74 2.46 -11.89 3.99
C VAL A 74 2.86 -11.84 5.47
N SER A 75 3.44 -12.91 6.02
CA SER A 75 3.96 -12.91 7.40
C SER A 75 5.10 -11.89 7.55
N ARG A 76 6.05 -11.87 6.60
CA ARG A 76 7.12 -10.85 6.57
C ARG A 76 6.58 -9.43 6.41
N ALA A 77 5.54 -9.24 5.58
CA ALA A 77 4.90 -7.94 5.41
C ALA A 77 4.24 -7.45 6.72
N VAL A 78 3.58 -8.35 7.46
CA VAL A 78 3.01 -8.06 8.78
C VAL A 78 4.09 -7.74 9.81
N GLU A 79 5.19 -8.50 9.83
CA GLU A 79 6.34 -8.24 10.70
C GLU A 79 6.96 -6.86 10.41
N ASP A 80 7.19 -6.52 9.13
CA ASP A 80 7.72 -5.22 8.72
C ASP A 80 6.77 -4.06 9.08
N ALA A 81 5.46 -4.27 8.92
CA ALA A 81 4.44 -3.30 9.29
C ALA A 81 4.35 -3.06 10.81
N GLY A 82 4.81 -4.01 11.64
CA GLY A 82 4.84 -3.89 13.10
C GLY A 82 5.64 -2.71 13.64
N ASN A 83 6.52 -2.13 12.81
CA ASN A 83 7.28 -0.90 13.14
C ASN A 83 6.52 0.40 12.84
N ALA A 84 5.29 0.33 12.33
CA ALA A 84 4.47 1.51 12.04
C ALA A 84 3.78 2.03 13.32
N ASP A 85 3.53 3.34 13.34
CA ASP A 85 2.74 3.99 14.41
C ASP A 85 1.25 3.66 14.26
N LEU A 86 0.81 3.35 13.03
CA LEU A 86 -0.57 2.96 12.71
C LEU A 86 -0.57 1.91 11.58
N ILE A 87 -1.39 0.87 11.75
CA ILE A 87 -1.69 -0.12 10.71
C ILE A 87 -3.15 0.03 10.30
N VAL A 88 -3.40 0.06 8.99
CA VAL A 88 -4.73 0.11 8.38
C VAL A 88 -4.92 -1.12 7.50
N LYS A 89 -6.05 -1.83 7.68
CA LYS A 89 -6.43 -3.01 6.91
C LYS A 89 -7.85 -2.88 6.37
#